data_AF-A0A484D147-F1
#
_entry.id   AF-A0A484D147-F1
#
_cell.length_a   1.000
_cell.length_b   1.000
_cell.length_c   1.000
_cell.angle_alpha   90.00
_cell.angle_beta   90.00
_cell.angle_gamma   90.00
#
_symmetry.space_group_name_H-M   'P 1'
#
loop_
_entity.id
_entity.type
_entity.pdbx_description
1 polymer ?
#
loop_
_entity_poly.entity_id
_entity_poly.type
_entity_poly.pdbx_seq_one_letter_code
_entity_poly.pdbx_strand_id
1 'polypeptide(L)'
;MKWTIIFGIFWFFLATVAAAVANETPSALTCNVTVQPDWSYLYQLSHAPNLSKKTWCQTEWEHQNRTVIVHTQIGQDPVFDANLVLNLTHWSVTLRHCYDFLRHRQDCGTWEEAVCSGECCTKLRNEPD
;
A
#
# COMPACT_ATOMS: atom_id res chain seq x y z
N MET A 1 -36.31 16.92 62.76
CA MET A 1 -36.04 17.69 61.51
C MET A 1 -34.77 17.08 60.92
N LYS A 2 -34.87 16.25 59.87
CA LYS A 2 -34.56 16.59 58.45
C LYS A 2 -33.20 17.33 58.36
N TRP A 3 -32.16 16.88 57.64
CA TRP A 3 -32.19 16.28 56.29
C TRP A 3 -30.79 15.79 55.81
N THR A 4 -30.79 14.77 54.91
CA THR A 4 -29.85 14.47 53.78
C THR A 4 -28.35 14.22 54.05
N ILE A 5 -27.79 13.00 53.97
CA ILE A 5 -27.51 12.15 52.78
C ILE A 5 -27.06 12.98 51.58
N ILE A 6 -25.77 12.92 51.18
CA ILE A 6 -25.30 12.44 49.85
C ILE A 6 -23.82 11.99 50.00
N PHE A 7 -23.61 10.68 49.90
CA PHE A 7 -22.33 10.04 49.64
C PHE A 7 -21.80 10.51 48.27
N GLY A 8 -20.92 11.51 48.27
CA GLY A 8 -20.21 11.96 47.08
C GLY A 8 -19.02 11.05 46.75
N ILE A 9 -19.22 9.73 46.73
CA ILE A 9 -18.28 8.82 46.07
C ILE A 9 -18.61 8.89 44.58
N PHE A 10 -18.26 10.03 43.96
CA PHE A 10 -18.31 10.16 42.52
C PHE A 10 -17.10 9.41 41.99
N TRP A 11 -17.31 8.11 41.79
CA TRP A 11 -16.48 7.23 40.97
C TRP A 11 -16.22 7.94 39.64
N PHE A 12 -15.08 8.63 39.55
CA PHE A 12 -14.52 9.02 38.28
C PHE A 12 -14.09 7.72 37.60
N PHE A 13 -15.00 7.18 36.79
CA PHE A 13 -14.73 6.12 35.84
C PHE A 13 -13.56 6.59 34.96
N LEU A 14 -12.37 6.06 35.24
CA LEU A 14 -11.26 6.06 34.29
C LEU A 14 -11.72 5.23 33.08
N ALA A 15 -12.30 5.90 32.09
CA ALA A 15 -12.45 5.35 30.77
C ALA A 15 -11.04 5.31 30.15
N THR A 16 -10.29 4.23 30.42
CA THR A 16 -9.11 3.88 29.65
C THR A 16 -9.57 3.54 28.24
N VAL A 17 -9.46 4.51 27.34
CA VAL A 17 -9.61 4.29 25.90
C VAL A 17 -8.43 3.41 25.49
N ALA A 18 -8.66 2.10 25.38
CA ALA A 18 -7.70 1.22 24.76
C ALA A 18 -7.61 1.61 23.28
N ALA A 19 -6.55 2.34 22.93
CA ALA A 19 -6.18 2.54 21.54
C ALA A 19 -5.86 1.15 20.97
N ALA A 20 -6.71 0.66 20.07
CA ALA A 20 -6.39 -0.52 19.29
C ALA A 20 -5.23 -0.14 18.36
N VAL A 21 -4.01 -0.49 18.77
CA VAL A 21 -2.88 -0.54 17.86
C VAL A 21 -3.16 -1.67 16.87
N ALA A 22 -3.50 -1.30 15.64
CA ALA A 22 -3.53 -2.25 14.53
C ALA A 22 -2.13 -2.85 14.44
N ASN A 23 -2.01 -4.12 14.86
CA ASN A 23 -0.79 -4.88 14.71
C ASN A 23 -0.66 -5.18 13.23
N GLU A 24 -0.02 -4.28 12.49
CA GLU A 24 0.32 -4.49 11.08
C GLU A 24 1.27 -5.67 11.03
N THR A 25 0.68 -6.84 10.80
CA THR A 25 1.46 -8.05 10.54
C THR A 25 2.21 -7.74 9.27
N PRO A 26 3.55 -7.75 9.26
CA PRO A 26 4.31 -7.45 8.06
C PRO A 26 3.85 -8.42 6.99
N SER A 27 3.20 -7.87 5.97
CA SER A 27 2.71 -8.63 4.84
C SER A 27 3.88 -9.42 4.25
N ALA A 28 3.68 -10.71 3.99
CA ALA A 28 4.69 -11.57 3.39
C ALA A 28 5.03 -11.17 1.94
N LEU A 29 4.28 -10.21 1.39
CA LEU A 29 4.46 -9.66 0.06
C LEU A 29 5.67 -8.70 0.07
N THR A 30 6.74 -9.11 -0.60
CA THR A 30 7.90 -8.25 -0.84
C THR A 30 7.87 -7.75 -2.28
N CYS A 31 8.53 -6.62 -2.57
CA CYS A 31 8.59 -6.05 -3.90
C CYS A 31 10.02 -5.64 -4.26
N ASN A 32 10.45 -6.01 -5.47
CA ASN A 32 11.75 -5.65 -6.02
C ASN A 32 11.60 -4.70 -7.20
N VAL A 33 12.60 -3.85 -7.39
CA VAL A 33 12.69 -2.91 -8.52
C VAL A 33 13.86 -3.29 -9.41
N THR A 34 13.64 -3.35 -10.71
CA THR A 34 14.67 -3.65 -11.71
C THR A 34 14.64 -2.62 -12.84
N VAL A 35 15.81 -2.19 -13.29
CA VAL A 35 15.95 -1.30 -14.45
C VAL A 35 16.00 -2.17 -15.71
N GLN A 36 15.14 -1.88 -16.66
CA GLN A 36 15.05 -2.58 -17.93
C GLN A 36 16.00 -1.97 -18.98
N PRO A 37 16.33 -2.70 -20.07
CA PRO A 37 17.22 -2.21 -21.12
C PRO A 37 16.75 -0.95 -21.85
N ASP A 38 15.44 -0.69 -21.84
CA ASP A 38 14.81 0.50 -22.41
C ASP A 38 14.73 1.68 -21.43
N TRP A 39 15.46 1.59 -20.31
CA TRP A 39 15.44 2.56 -19.20
C TRP A 39 14.10 2.69 -18.50
N SER A 40 13.19 1.73 -18.68
CA SER A 40 11.99 1.62 -17.85
C SER A 40 12.26 0.90 -16.53
N TYR A 41 11.32 1.00 -15.59
CA TYR A 41 11.47 0.47 -14.24
C TYR A 41 10.37 -0.54 -13.95
N LEU A 42 10.77 -1.79 -13.77
CA LEU A 42 9.88 -2.88 -13.42
C LEU A 42 9.84 -3.05 -11.91
N TYR A 43 8.65 -2.82 -11.35
CA TYR A 43 8.31 -3.10 -9.97
C TYR A 43 7.58 -4.43 -9.93
N GLN A 44 8.14 -5.43 -9.25
CA GLN A 44 7.62 -6.79 -9.25
C GLN A 44 7.50 -7.34 -7.83
N LEU A 45 6.32 -7.86 -7.51
CA LEU A 45 6.07 -8.56 -6.26
C LEU A 45 6.75 -9.94 -6.26
N SER A 46 7.20 -10.41 -5.09
CA SER A 46 7.96 -11.66 -4.96
C SER A 46 7.17 -12.91 -5.31
N HIS A 47 5.85 -12.88 -5.14
CA HIS A 47 4.96 -13.98 -5.47
C HIS A 47 3.70 -13.46 -6.11
N ALA A 48 3.07 -14.30 -6.93
CA ALA A 48 1.75 -13.99 -7.44
C ALA A 48 0.84 -13.95 -6.21
N PRO A 49 0.10 -12.87 -5.99
CA PRO A 49 -0.94 -12.91 -4.97
C PRO A 49 -1.79 -14.14 -5.28
N ASN A 50 -2.13 -14.95 -4.27
CA ASN A 50 -2.69 -16.28 -4.49
C ASN A 50 -4.04 -16.17 -5.24
N LEU A 51 -4.01 -16.15 -6.58
CA LEU A 51 -5.13 -15.79 -7.46
C LEU A 51 -6.19 -16.89 -7.51
N SER A 52 -5.89 -18.06 -6.95
CA SER A 52 -6.75 -19.24 -6.87
C SER A 52 -8.08 -19.02 -6.12
N LYS A 53 -8.27 -17.86 -5.47
CA LYS A 53 -9.53 -17.44 -4.83
C LYS A 53 -10.05 -16.07 -5.31
N LYS A 54 -9.39 -15.41 -6.29
CA LYS A 54 -9.41 -13.94 -6.46
C LYS A 54 -10.12 -13.44 -7.73
N THR A 55 -11.39 -13.75 -7.93
CA THR A 55 -12.22 -12.95 -8.87
C THR A 55 -12.69 -11.62 -8.25
N TRP A 56 -12.30 -11.33 -6.99
CA TRP A 56 -12.89 -10.30 -6.13
C TRP A 56 -11.84 -9.50 -5.35
N CYS A 57 -10.72 -9.14 -5.97
CA CYS A 57 -9.71 -8.32 -5.30
C CYS A 57 -9.51 -6.98 -5.98
N GLN A 58 -9.48 -5.93 -5.16
CA GLN A 58 -9.03 -4.61 -5.58
C GLN A 58 -7.52 -4.52 -5.39
N THR A 59 -6.82 -3.94 -6.37
CA THR A 59 -5.37 -3.72 -6.30
C THR A 59 -5.04 -2.28 -6.65
N GLU A 60 -4.06 -1.73 -5.95
CA GLU A 60 -3.62 -0.36 -6.13
C GLU A 60 -2.09 -0.28 -6.11
N TRP A 61 -1.54 0.56 -6.98
CA TRP A 61 -0.15 0.98 -6.94
C TRP A 61 -0.11 2.47 -6.62
N GLU A 62 0.49 2.82 -5.47
CA GLU A 62 0.55 4.17 -4.92
C GLU A 62 2.00 4.67 -4.84
N HIS A 63 2.22 5.93 -5.17
CA HIS A 63 3.45 6.65 -4.84
C HIS A 63 3.42 7.17 -3.38
N GLN A 64 4.56 7.63 -2.84
CA GLN A 64 4.78 8.02 -1.43
C GLN A 64 3.73 8.98 -0.84
N ASN A 65 3.07 9.80 -1.68
CA ASN A 65 2.00 10.72 -1.28
C ASN A 65 0.57 10.14 -1.47
N ARG A 66 0.42 8.82 -1.55
CA ARG A 66 -0.84 8.12 -1.88
C ARG A 66 -1.43 8.52 -3.24
N THR A 67 -0.58 9.02 -4.14
CA THR A 67 -0.98 9.25 -5.52
C THR A 67 -1.12 7.88 -6.19
N VAL A 68 -2.35 7.54 -6.57
CA VAL A 68 -2.67 6.27 -7.21
C VAL A 68 -2.22 6.34 -8.68
N ILE A 69 -1.33 5.43 -9.06
CA ILE A 69 -0.81 5.28 -10.43
C ILE A 69 -1.64 4.25 -11.20
N VAL A 70 -2.01 3.17 -10.50
CA VAL A 70 -2.85 2.10 -11.03
C VAL A 70 -3.90 1.75 -10.00
N HIS A 71 -5.13 1.56 -10.46
CA HIS A 71 -6.25 1.12 -9.65
C HIS A 71 -7.05 0.06 -10.40
N THR A 72 -7.32 -1.07 -9.76
CA THR A 72 -8.14 -2.15 -10.33
C THR A 72 -9.35 -2.37 -9.44
N GLN A 73 -10.56 -2.24 -10.00
CA GLN A 73 -11.80 -2.57 -9.30
C GLN A 73 -12.25 -3.99 -9.61
N ILE A 74 -13.03 -4.58 -8.70
CA ILE A 74 -13.58 -5.92 -8.87
C ILE A 74 -14.46 -5.97 -10.12
N GLY A 75 -14.13 -6.87 -11.05
CA GLY A 75 -14.88 -7.07 -12.28
C GLY A 75 -14.73 -5.95 -13.31
N GLN A 76 -13.74 -5.07 -13.16
CA GLN A 76 -13.43 -4.01 -14.11
C GLN A 76 -11.97 -4.09 -14.58
N ASP A 77 -11.72 -3.51 -15.75
CA ASP A 77 -10.37 -3.31 -16.25
C ASP A 77 -9.60 -2.32 -15.36
N PRO A 78 -8.28 -2.49 -15.23
CA PRO A 78 -7.44 -1.56 -14.48
C PRO A 78 -7.44 -0.16 -15.12
N VAL A 79 -7.51 0.86 -14.27
CA VAL A 79 -7.43 2.27 -14.63
C VAL A 79 -6.05 2.80 -14.26
N PHE A 80 -5.36 3.42 -15.22
CA PHE A 80 -4.03 3.98 -15.03
C PHE A 80 -3.71 5.04 -16.08
N ASP A 81 -2.69 5.86 -15.82
CA ASP A 81 -2.17 6.83 -16.80
C ASP A 81 -1.21 6.13 -17.77
N ALA A 82 -1.61 6.02 -19.04
CA ALA A 82 -0.81 5.40 -20.11
C ALA A 82 0.49 6.16 -20.44
N ASN A 83 0.63 7.42 -20.01
CA ASN A 83 1.90 8.14 -20.13
C ASN A 83 2.92 7.67 -19.10
N LEU A 84 2.46 7.21 -17.93
CA LEU A 84 3.32 6.75 -16.83
C LEU A 84 3.56 5.25 -16.88
N VAL A 85 2.52 4.47 -17.16
CA VAL A 85 2.52 3.01 -17.14
C VAL A 85 2.74 2.46 -18.54
N LEU A 86 3.86 1.75 -18.72
CA LEU A 86 4.20 1.08 -19.98
C LEU A 86 3.58 -0.30 -20.09
N ASN A 87 3.55 -1.02 -18.97
CA ASN A 87 3.01 -2.37 -18.90
C ASN A 87 2.48 -2.63 -17.49
N LEU A 88 1.37 -3.34 -17.40
CA LEU A 88 0.72 -3.71 -16.17
C LEU A 88 0.33 -5.17 -16.19
N THR A 89 0.65 -5.85 -15.10
CA THR A 89 0.18 -7.21 -14.83
C THR A 89 -0.38 -7.27 -13.40
N HIS A 90 -0.90 -8.43 -13.00
CA HIS A 90 -1.48 -8.63 -11.68
C HIS A 90 -0.50 -8.49 -10.51
N TRP A 91 0.81 -8.59 -10.77
CA TRP A 91 1.86 -8.58 -9.73
C TRP A 91 3.05 -7.70 -10.08
N SER A 92 2.98 -6.95 -11.17
CA SER A 92 4.05 -6.06 -11.58
C SER A 92 3.53 -4.89 -12.37
N VAL A 93 4.24 -3.77 -12.25
CA VAL A 93 4.01 -2.57 -13.04
C VAL A 93 5.35 -2.09 -13.61
N THR A 94 5.34 -1.76 -14.89
CA THR A 94 6.48 -1.15 -15.58
C THR A 94 6.20 0.33 -15.79
N LEU A 95 7.04 1.19 -15.23
CA LEU A 95 6.88 2.64 -15.24
C LEU A 95 7.98 3.30 -16.07
N ARG A 96 7.67 4.43 -16.71
CA ARG A 96 8.67 5.24 -17.43
C ARG A 96 9.68 5.94 -16.52
N HIS A 97 9.29 6.25 -15.30
CA HIS A 97 10.11 6.98 -14.34
C HIS A 97 10.38 6.12 -13.12
N CYS A 98 11.57 6.26 -12.53
CA CYS A 98 11.84 5.59 -11.26
C CYS A 98 11.23 6.41 -10.12
N TYR A 99 10.51 5.69 -9.28
CA TYR A 99 9.99 6.11 -7.99
C TYR A 99 10.76 5.39 -6.89
N ASP A 100 11.37 6.15 -5.98
CA ASP A 100 12.15 5.63 -4.85
C ASP A 100 11.31 4.75 -3.92
N PHE A 101 10.02 5.05 -3.88
CA PHE A 101 9.03 4.37 -3.08
C PHE A 101 7.80 4.11 -3.93
N LEU A 102 7.42 2.84 -4.04
CA LEU A 102 6.16 2.44 -4.64
C LEU A 102 5.46 1.45 -3.71
N ARG A 103 4.20 1.70 -3.39
CA ARG A 103 3.40 0.85 -2.50
C ARG A 103 2.36 0.11 -3.32
N HIS A 104 2.37 -1.21 -3.21
CA HIS A 104 1.28 -2.04 -3.69
C HIS A 104 0.33 -2.33 -2.53
N ARG A 105 -0.97 -2.18 -2.77
CA ARG A 105 -2.03 -2.56 -1.84
C ARG A 105 -2.98 -3.51 -2.53
N GLN A 106 -3.41 -4.50 -1.77
CA GLN A 106 -4.40 -5.45 -2.22
C GLN A 106 -5.46 -5.66 -1.15
N ASP A 107 -6.71 -5.56 -1.55
CA ASP A 107 -7.87 -5.90 -0.73
C ASP A 107 -8.59 -7.10 -1.34
N CYS A 108 -8.57 -8.21 -0.61
CA CYS A 108 -9.28 -9.44 -0.95
C CYS A 108 -10.24 -9.87 0.18
N GLY A 109 -10.72 -8.93 0.99
CA GLY A 109 -11.34 -9.18 2.29
C GLY A 109 -10.33 -9.21 3.45
N THR A 110 -9.03 -9.26 3.13
CA THR A 110 -7.89 -9.01 4.01
C THR A 110 -6.91 -8.10 3.29
N TRP A 111 -6.34 -7.14 4.00
CA TRP A 111 -5.39 -6.19 3.44
C TRP A 111 -3.98 -6.78 3.40
N GLU A 112 -3.38 -6.75 2.22
CA GLU A 112 -1.97 -7.07 1.99
C GLU A 112 -1.27 -5.86 1.39
N GLU A 113 -0.06 -5.57 1.85
CA GLU A 113 0.72 -4.43 1.38
C GLU A 113 2.14 -4.86 1.05
N ALA A 114 2.73 -4.27 0.02
CA ALA A 114 4.16 -4.39 -0.24
C ALA A 114 4.72 -3.03 -0.57
N VAL A 115 5.93 -2.78 -0.08
CA VAL A 115 6.68 -1.57 -0.43
C VAL A 115 7.86 -1.99 -1.28
N CYS A 116 7.91 -1.42 -2.47
CA CYS A 116 9.07 -1.47 -3.36
C CYS A 116 9.94 -0.27 -3.02
N SER A 117 11.16 -0.52 -2.57
CA SER A 117 12.20 0.49 -2.50
C SER A 117 13.36 0.04 -3.39
N GLY A 118 13.79 0.93 -4.28
CA GLY A 118 14.91 0.68 -5.16
C GLY A 118 15.91 1.82 -5.08
N GLU A 119 17.20 1.49 -5.00
CA GLU A 119 18.29 2.47 -5.17
C GLU A 119 18.44 2.93 -6.64
N CYS A 120 17.46 2.63 -7.50
CA CYS A 120 17.47 2.96 -8.93
C CYS A 120 17.45 4.47 -9.18
N CYS A 121 16.66 5.26 -8.43
CA CYS A 121 16.49 6.69 -8.73
C CYS A 121 17.70 7.50 -8.27
N THR A 122 18.44 7.03 -7.26
CA THR A 122 19.66 7.68 -6.78
C THR A 122 20.81 7.61 -7.78
N LYS A 123 20.84 6.62 -8.69
CA LYS A 123 21.90 6.53 -9.73
C LYS A 123 21.69 7.47 -10.92
N LEU A 124 20.46 7.84 -11.25
CA LEU A 124 20.16 8.74 -12.37
C LEU A 124 20.43 10.23 -12.06
N ARG A 125 20.62 10.58 -10.79
CA ARG A 125 20.97 11.94 -10.38
C ARG A 125 22.44 12.31 -10.67
N ASN A 126 23.28 11.32 -11.00
CA ASN A 126 24.72 11.49 -11.17
C ASN A 126 25.19 11.26 -12.61
N GLU A 127 24.30 11.22 -13.60
CA GLU A 127 24.70 11.22 -15.01
C GLU A 127 24.91 12.69 -15.44
N PRO A 128 26.14 13.12 -15.77
CA PRO A 128 26.40 14.47 -16.23
C PRO A 128 25.89 14.64 -17.67
N ASP A 129 25.12 15.70 -17.90
CA ASP A 129 24.73 16.19 -19.23
C ASP A 129 25.94 16.42 -20.17
#